data_AF-A0A966GVG5-F1
#
_entry.id   AF-A0A966GVG5-F1
#
_cell.length_a   1.000
_cell.length_b   1.000
_cell.length_c   1.000
_cell.angle_alpha   90.00
_cell.angle_beta   90.00
_cell.angle_gamma   90.00
#
_symmetry.space_group_name_H-M   'P 1'
#
loop_
_entity.id
_entity.type
_entity.pdbx_description
1 polymer ?
#
loop_
_entity_poly.entity_id
_entity_poly.type
_entity_poly.pdbx_seq_one_letter_code
_entity_poly.pdbx_strand_id
1 'polypeptide(L)'
;MTLNDIFSAYKLGKPDIDRLSNEAKAESIDCGKKGVNKHLPSETWDLFDEISDKVWYSAMTNSQKISLGFQLYETFPSYYHFLTPFYHAIRNKEIVDPNEKEIIWKHFMRYLASVNYYADPVGYVLWVEFFEDETTVRDTWQGLVNNYTDKKALLRLLEQAGPVPFDLKETHYNALLVDKANHELILNSLLYSAYDVFGKIDKKKALNILAKLKVDTGTENYRLLKEKLK
;
A
#
# COMPACT_ATOMS: atom_id res chain seq x y z
N MET A 1 1.43 -26.85 1.86
CA MET A 1 1.53 -26.25 3.20
C MET A 1 0.35 -25.33 3.38
N THR A 2 -0.30 -25.40 4.53
CA THR A 2 -1.47 -24.60 4.92
C THR A 2 -1.13 -23.72 6.10
N LEU A 3 -2.02 -22.80 6.47
CA LEU A 3 -1.87 -21.97 7.67
C LEU A 3 -1.76 -22.84 8.94
N ASN A 4 -2.54 -23.92 9.02
CA ASN A 4 -2.47 -24.87 10.15
C ASN A 4 -1.13 -25.63 10.20
N ASP A 5 -0.53 -25.94 9.04
CA ASP A 5 0.79 -26.57 8.99
C ASP A 5 1.86 -25.63 9.55
N ILE A 6 1.76 -24.32 9.25
CA ILE A 6 2.65 -23.29 9.82
C ILE A 6 2.47 -23.24 11.33
N PHE A 7 1.25 -23.02 11.82
CA PHE A 7 1.01 -22.89 13.26
C PHE A 7 1.46 -24.14 14.04
N SER A 8 1.22 -25.32 13.48
CA SER A 8 1.69 -26.57 14.08
C SER A 8 3.22 -26.66 14.10
N ALA A 9 3.89 -26.25 13.02
CA ALA A 9 5.36 -26.29 12.95
C ALA A 9 6.04 -25.35 13.95
N TYR A 10 5.43 -24.21 14.25
CA TYR A 10 5.92 -23.24 15.24
C TYR A 10 5.27 -23.40 16.62
N LYS A 11 4.49 -24.48 16.84
CA LYS A 11 3.80 -24.79 18.10
C LYS A 11 2.90 -23.65 18.60
N LEU A 12 2.30 -22.90 17.69
CA LEU A 12 1.43 -21.77 18.01
C LEU A 12 0.03 -22.28 18.35
N GLY A 13 -0.36 -22.14 19.61
CA GLY A 13 -1.72 -22.37 20.06
C GLY A 13 -2.61 -21.17 19.75
N LYS A 14 -3.92 -21.33 19.97
CA LYS A 14 -4.89 -20.23 19.81
C LYS A 14 -4.52 -18.97 20.64
N PRO A 15 -4.09 -19.08 21.91
CA PRO A 15 -3.66 -17.91 22.67
C PRO A 15 -2.46 -17.18 22.05
N ASP A 16 -1.51 -17.92 21.47
CA ASP A 16 -0.34 -17.35 20.81
C ASP A 16 -0.75 -16.60 19.54
N ILE A 17 -1.60 -17.21 18.70
CA ILE A 17 -2.12 -16.58 17.49
C ILE A 17 -2.88 -15.30 17.82
N ASP A 18 -3.71 -15.30 18.86
CA ASP A 18 -4.48 -14.12 19.26
C ASP A 18 -3.57 -13.00 19.78
N ARG A 19 -2.55 -13.34 20.57
CA ARG A 19 -1.53 -12.39 21.03
C ARG A 19 -0.78 -11.77 19.85
N LEU A 20 -0.20 -12.59 18.98
CA LEU A 20 0.57 -12.16 17.81
C LEU A 20 -0.28 -11.32 16.85
N SER A 21 -1.54 -11.69 16.63
CA SER A 21 -2.47 -10.92 15.81
C SER A 21 -2.75 -9.54 16.40
N ASN A 22 -2.90 -9.44 17.73
CA ASN A 22 -3.13 -8.16 18.39
C ASN A 22 -1.89 -7.25 18.33
N GLU A 23 -0.70 -7.81 18.54
CA GLU A 23 0.56 -7.08 18.39
C GLU A 23 0.73 -6.55 16.97
N ALA A 24 0.55 -7.41 15.97
CA ALA A 24 0.63 -7.07 14.55
C ALA A 24 -0.36 -5.97 14.14
N LYS A 25 -1.62 -6.06 14.60
CA LYS A 25 -2.64 -5.02 14.35
C LYS A 25 -2.29 -3.69 14.99
N ALA A 26 -1.79 -3.70 16.23
CA ALA A 26 -1.45 -2.49 16.95
C ALA A 26 -0.27 -1.75 16.29
N GLU A 27 0.74 -2.50 15.83
CA GLU A 27 1.90 -2.00 15.09
C GLU A 27 1.49 -1.46 13.70
N SER A 28 0.66 -2.20 12.96
CA SER A 28 0.27 -1.86 11.59
C SER A 28 -0.46 -0.54 11.43
N ILE A 29 -1.24 -0.12 12.44
CA ILE A 29 -1.97 1.15 12.36
C ILE A 29 -0.97 2.30 12.30
N ASP A 30 -1.16 3.18 11.32
CA ASP A 30 -0.32 4.34 11.05
C ASP A 30 1.14 4.01 10.69
N CYS A 31 1.45 2.77 10.30
CA CYS A 31 2.79 2.44 9.81
C CYS A 31 3.18 3.34 8.62
N GLY A 32 4.46 3.72 8.57
CA GLY A 32 4.97 4.68 7.58
C GLY A 32 4.61 6.15 7.83
N LYS A 33 3.74 6.49 8.80
CA LYS A 33 3.43 7.88 9.12
C LYS A 33 4.57 8.55 9.89
N LYS A 34 4.92 9.77 9.48
CA LYS A 34 5.93 10.61 10.15
C LYS A 34 5.63 10.75 11.64
N GLY A 35 6.60 10.40 12.49
CA GLY A 35 6.50 10.52 13.94
C GLY A 35 5.85 9.33 14.65
N VAL A 36 5.43 8.29 13.90
CA VAL A 36 4.94 7.03 14.45
C VAL A 36 6.07 6.01 14.43
N ASN A 37 6.61 5.67 15.60
CA ASN A 37 7.64 4.65 15.78
C ASN A 37 7.07 3.52 16.63
N LYS A 38 6.44 2.54 15.97
CA LYS A 38 5.95 1.31 16.59
C LYS A 38 6.83 0.16 16.12
N HIS A 39 7.07 -0.79 17.02
CA HIS A 39 7.87 -1.96 16.71
C HIS A 39 7.21 -3.18 17.32
N LEU A 40 7.23 -4.27 16.58
CA LEU A 40 6.92 -5.59 17.14
C LEU A 40 7.97 -5.93 18.21
N PRO A 41 7.60 -6.69 19.26
CA PRO A 41 8.57 -7.35 20.11
C PRO A 41 9.56 -8.15 19.27
N SER A 42 10.84 -8.17 19.64
CA SER A 42 11.89 -8.86 18.86
C SER A 42 11.55 -10.34 18.61
N GLU A 43 11.00 -11.04 19.61
CA GLU A 43 10.54 -12.43 19.45
C GLU A 43 9.44 -12.59 18.40
N THR A 44 8.53 -11.62 18.31
CA THR A 44 7.44 -11.62 17.32
C THR A 44 7.97 -11.27 15.94
N TRP A 45 8.92 -10.33 15.86
CA TRP A 45 9.63 -9.99 14.62
C TRP A 45 10.35 -11.21 14.06
N ASP A 46 11.23 -11.83 14.84
CA ASP A 46 12.03 -12.98 14.41
C ASP A 46 11.14 -14.15 13.97
N LEU A 47 10.05 -14.41 14.70
CA LEU A 47 9.08 -15.44 14.32
C LEU A 47 8.39 -15.12 12.98
N PHE A 48 8.01 -13.87 12.73
CA PHE A 48 7.36 -13.49 11.47
C PHE A 48 8.33 -13.59 10.29
N ASP A 49 9.61 -13.26 10.48
CA ASP A 49 10.68 -13.47 9.51
C ASP A 49 10.80 -14.96 9.17
N GLU A 50 10.92 -15.83 10.18
CA GLU A 50 11.01 -17.28 9.99
C GLU A 50 9.80 -17.86 9.25
N ILE A 51 8.57 -17.42 9.61
CA ILE A 51 7.34 -17.86 8.95
C ILE A 51 7.32 -17.40 7.50
N SER A 52 7.69 -16.15 7.23
CA SER A 52 7.70 -15.59 5.88
C SER A 52 8.69 -16.34 5.00
N ASP A 53 9.93 -16.53 5.46
CA ASP A 53 10.97 -17.25 4.75
C ASP A 53 10.54 -18.68 4.44
N LYS A 54 9.93 -19.37 5.41
CA LYS A 54 9.44 -20.73 5.21
C LYS A 54 8.40 -20.82 4.11
N VAL A 55 7.58 -19.80 3.91
CA VAL A 55 6.58 -19.74 2.84
C VAL A 55 7.24 -19.42 1.50
N TRP A 56 8.00 -18.33 1.43
CA TRP A 56 8.52 -17.79 0.17
C TRP A 56 9.65 -18.63 -0.43
N TYR A 57 10.45 -19.29 0.41
CA TYR A 57 11.50 -20.22 -0.03
C TYR A 57 11.05 -21.68 -0.10
N SER A 58 9.76 -21.96 0.10
CA SER A 58 9.22 -23.31 -0.11
C SER A 58 9.16 -23.72 -1.58
N ALA A 59 9.01 -25.03 -1.81
CA ALA A 59 8.76 -25.61 -3.13
C ALA A 59 7.29 -25.47 -3.61
N MET A 60 6.46 -24.66 -2.92
CA MET A 60 5.09 -24.39 -3.35
C MET A 60 5.05 -23.62 -4.67
N THR A 61 3.94 -23.73 -5.39
CA THR A 61 3.70 -22.88 -6.57
C THR A 61 3.49 -21.43 -6.15
N ASN A 62 3.69 -20.48 -7.07
CA ASN A 62 3.43 -19.06 -6.81
C ASN A 62 1.99 -18.83 -6.33
N SER A 63 1.00 -19.38 -7.02
CA SER A 63 -0.41 -19.32 -6.59
C SER A 63 -0.63 -19.79 -5.14
N GLN A 64 0.07 -20.85 -4.70
CA GLN A 64 0.00 -21.33 -3.31
C GLN A 64 0.68 -20.35 -2.35
N LYS A 65 1.86 -19.82 -2.70
CA LYS A 65 2.57 -18.80 -1.91
C LYS A 65 1.74 -17.52 -1.77
N ILE A 66 1.10 -17.07 -2.86
CA ILE A 66 0.22 -15.89 -2.86
C ILE A 66 -0.96 -16.09 -1.93
N SER A 67 -1.66 -17.22 -2.06
CA SER A 67 -2.80 -17.55 -1.19
C SER A 67 -2.40 -17.60 0.28
N LEU A 68 -1.28 -18.27 0.61
CA LEU A 68 -0.82 -18.40 1.99
C LEU A 68 -0.27 -17.08 2.55
N GLY A 69 0.43 -16.30 1.74
CA GLY A 69 0.94 -14.97 2.11
C GLY A 69 -0.19 -14.02 2.48
N PHE A 70 -1.30 -14.02 1.73
CA PHE A 70 -2.47 -13.21 2.11
C PHE A 70 -3.19 -13.74 3.35
N GLN A 71 -3.28 -15.06 3.56
CA GLN A 71 -3.84 -15.61 4.81
C GLN A 71 -2.99 -15.24 6.03
N LEU A 72 -1.66 -15.22 5.88
CA LEU A 72 -0.74 -14.77 6.92
C LEU A 72 -0.91 -13.29 7.18
N TYR A 73 -1.01 -12.45 6.15
CA TYR A 73 -1.28 -11.02 6.31
C TYR A 73 -2.64 -10.76 6.99
N GLU A 74 -3.68 -11.53 6.66
CA GLU A 74 -4.99 -11.44 7.31
C GLU A 74 -4.92 -11.84 8.80
N THR A 75 -4.05 -12.77 9.15
CA THR A 75 -3.86 -13.21 10.53
C THR A 75 -2.98 -12.22 11.32
N PHE A 76 -1.88 -11.80 10.71
CA PHE A 76 -0.80 -11.01 11.28
C PHE A 76 -0.46 -9.85 10.34
N PRO A 77 -1.22 -8.75 10.35
CA PRO A 77 -0.95 -7.63 9.47
C PRO A 77 0.46 -7.08 9.71
N SER A 78 1.29 -7.12 8.68
CA SER A 78 2.69 -6.70 8.74
C SER A 78 3.18 -6.50 7.30
N TYR A 79 3.55 -5.26 6.97
CA TYR A 79 3.97 -4.94 5.61
C TYR A 79 5.27 -5.66 5.25
N TYR A 80 6.26 -5.60 6.16
CA TYR A 80 7.59 -6.14 5.92
C TYR A 80 7.55 -7.65 5.72
N HIS A 81 6.90 -8.36 6.64
CA HIS A 81 6.95 -9.82 6.64
C HIS A 81 6.02 -10.45 5.59
N PHE A 82 4.83 -9.89 5.36
CA PHE A 82 3.81 -10.59 4.55
C PHE A 82 3.37 -9.82 3.30
N LEU A 83 3.87 -8.59 3.06
CA LEU A 83 3.61 -7.86 1.82
C LEU A 83 4.87 -7.60 0.97
N THR A 84 6.00 -7.23 1.56
CA THR A 84 7.27 -6.99 0.84
C THR A 84 7.70 -8.19 -0.03
N PRO A 85 7.49 -9.46 0.36
CA PRO A 85 7.80 -10.58 -0.53
C PRO A 85 7.04 -10.57 -1.87
N PHE A 86 5.82 -10.02 -1.94
CA PHE A 86 5.11 -9.86 -3.21
C PHE A 86 5.84 -8.89 -4.14
N TYR A 87 6.38 -7.80 -3.58
CA TYR A 87 7.20 -6.86 -4.36
C TYR A 87 8.45 -7.55 -4.89
N HIS A 88 9.20 -8.25 -4.04
CA HIS A 88 10.40 -8.97 -4.48
C HIS A 88 10.07 -9.97 -5.59
N ALA A 89 9.01 -10.74 -5.44
CA ALA A 89 8.60 -11.72 -6.44
C ALA A 89 8.19 -11.07 -7.78
N ILE A 90 7.50 -9.93 -7.77
CA ILE A 90 7.14 -9.18 -8.99
C ILE A 90 8.37 -8.53 -9.62
N ARG A 91 9.20 -7.85 -8.83
CA ARG A 91 10.41 -7.15 -9.26
C ARG A 91 11.44 -8.09 -9.86
N ASN A 92 11.67 -9.24 -9.22
CA ASN A 92 12.60 -10.26 -9.68
C ASN A 92 12.04 -11.12 -10.82
N LYS A 93 10.80 -10.84 -11.27
CA LYS A 93 10.11 -11.61 -12.32
C LYS A 93 9.94 -13.09 -11.95
N GLU A 94 9.73 -13.37 -10.66
CA GLU A 94 9.36 -14.69 -10.16
C GLU A 94 7.85 -14.91 -10.34
N ILE A 95 7.04 -13.86 -10.16
CA ILE A 95 5.61 -13.84 -10.50
C ILE A 95 5.44 -13.09 -11.83
N VAL A 96 5.32 -13.87 -12.91
CA VAL A 96 5.14 -13.36 -14.28
C VAL A 96 3.73 -13.58 -14.83
N ASP A 97 2.97 -14.54 -14.28
CA ASP A 97 1.61 -14.82 -14.74
C ASP A 97 0.69 -13.62 -14.43
N PRO A 98 0.04 -13.01 -15.45
CA PRO A 98 -0.90 -11.91 -15.25
C PRO A 98 -2.03 -12.23 -14.28
N ASN A 99 -2.50 -13.49 -14.22
CA ASN A 99 -3.58 -13.88 -13.30
C ASN A 99 -3.10 -13.84 -11.85
N GLU A 100 -1.85 -14.25 -11.60
CA GLU A 100 -1.25 -14.21 -10.26
C GLU A 100 -1.05 -12.76 -9.79
N LYS A 101 -0.58 -11.88 -10.68
CA LYS A 101 -0.51 -10.44 -10.41
C LYS A 101 -1.89 -9.83 -10.15
N GLU A 102 -2.89 -10.19 -10.94
CA GLU A 102 -4.26 -9.69 -10.78
C GLU A 102 -4.84 -10.05 -9.41
N ILE A 103 -4.58 -11.27 -8.91
CA ILE A 103 -4.98 -11.68 -7.56
C ILE A 103 -4.34 -10.75 -6.51
N ILE A 104 -3.03 -10.47 -6.63
CA ILE A 104 -2.32 -9.56 -5.72
C ILE A 104 -2.97 -8.17 -5.73
N TRP A 105 -3.20 -7.60 -6.92
CA TRP A 105 -3.81 -6.28 -7.06
C TRP A 105 -5.22 -6.20 -6.48
N LYS A 106 -6.04 -7.23 -6.68
CA LYS A 106 -7.38 -7.33 -6.07
C LYS A 106 -7.32 -7.32 -4.55
N HIS A 107 -6.41 -8.08 -3.96
CA HIS A 107 -6.22 -8.10 -2.52
C HIS A 107 -5.77 -6.74 -1.98
N PHE A 108 -4.79 -6.09 -2.63
CA PHE A 108 -4.33 -4.77 -2.22
C PHE A 108 -5.45 -3.73 -2.26
N MET A 109 -6.21 -3.66 -3.36
CA MET A 109 -7.35 -2.73 -3.46
C MET A 109 -8.44 -3.03 -2.42
N ARG A 110 -8.71 -4.31 -2.14
CA ARG A 110 -9.65 -4.70 -1.08
C ARG A 110 -9.20 -4.23 0.30
N TYR A 111 -7.91 -4.36 0.62
CA TYR A 111 -7.36 -3.94 1.90
C TYR A 111 -7.28 -2.41 2.05
N LEU A 112 -6.96 -1.68 0.99
CA LEU A 112 -7.02 -0.21 0.98
C LEU A 112 -8.42 0.32 1.33
N ALA A 113 -9.48 -0.41 0.97
CA ALA A 113 -10.86 -0.08 1.34
C ALA A 113 -11.24 -0.50 2.78
N SER A 114 -10.37 -1.21 3.49
CA SER A 114 -10.67 -1.83 4.78
C SER A 114 -10.37 -0.90 5.97
N VAL A 115 -10.26 -1.49 7.15
CA VAL A 115 -9.84 -0.84 8.41
C VAL A 115 -8.32 -0.61 8.44
N ASN A 116 -7.87 0.36 9.24
CA ASN A 116 -6.50 0.89 9.21
C ASN A 116 -5.40 -0.17 9.38
N TYR A 117 -5.57 -1.15 10.27
CA TYR A 117 -4.56 -2.19 10.44
C TYR A 117 -4.36 -3.09 9.20
N TYR A 118 -5.28 -3.06 8.22
CA TYR A 118 -5.06 -3.66 6.89
C TYR A 118 -4.73 -2.63 5.81
N ALA A 119 -5.30 -1.43 5.89
CA ALA A 119 -5.12 -0.42 4.86
C ALA A 119 -3.74 0.24 4.92
N ASP A 120 -3.22 0.47 6.13
CA ASP A 120 -1.97 1.21 6.34
C ASP A 120 -0.75 0.40 5.89
N PRO A 121 -0.60 -0.90 6.21
CA PRO A 121 0.54 -1.69 5.71
C PRO A 121 0.53 -1.83 4.19
N VAL A 122 -0.65 -1.99 3.57
CA VAL A 122 -0.76 -2.02 2.10
C VAL A 122 -0.43 -0.66 1.50
N GLY A 123 -0.89 0.43 2.11
CA GLY A 123 -0.50 1.77 1.68
C GLY A 123 1.00 1.99 1.76
N TYR A 124 1.62 1.54 2.86
CA TYR A 124 3.03 1.73 3.11
C TYR A 124 3.91 0.90 2.16
N VAL A 125 3.62 -0.40 1.97
CA VAL A 125 4.38 -1.24 1.02
C VAL A 125 4.22 -0.71 -0.41
N LEU A 126 3.04 -0.21 -0.79
CA LEU A 126 2.83 0.39 -2.10
C LEU A 126 3.70 1.63 -2.29
N TRP A 127 3.76 2.49 -1.26
CA TRP A 127 4.61 3.66 -1.26
C TRP A 127 6.09 3.31 -1.40
N VAL A 128 6.66 2.61 -0.41
CA VAL A 128 8.12 2.42 -0.28
C VAL A 128 8.71 1.37 -1.22
N GLU A 129 7.96 0.30 -1.53
CA GLU A 129 8.49 -0.78 -2.37
C GLU A 129 8.09 -0.59 -3.84
N PHE A 130 6.80 -0.37 -4.11
CA PHE A 130 6.29 -0.44 -5.49
C PHE A 130 6.35 0.88 -6.26
N PHE A 131 6.01 2.00 -5.62
CA PHE A 131 5.86 3.29 -6.30
C PHE A 131 7.17 4.07 -6.40
N GLU A 132 8.07 3.92 -5.44
CA GLU A 132 9.42 4.51 -5.51
C GLU A 132 10.33 3.81 -6.54
N ASP A 133 10.04 2.55 -6.90
CA ASP A 133 10.78 1.82 -7.94
C ASP A 133 10.22 2.10 -9.36
N GLU A 134 11.02 2.80 -10.17
CA GLU A 134 10.70 3.13 -11.56
C GLU A 134 10.42 1.91 -12.45
N THR A 135 10.94 0.73 -12.09
CA THR A 135 10.76 -0.51 -12.85
C THR A 135 9.39 -1.17 -12.61
N THR A 136 8.74 -0.88 -11.49
CA THR A 136 7.46 -1.50 -11.11
C THR A 136 6.29 -0.51 -11.07
N VAL A 137 6.53 0.78 -10.89
CA VAL A 137 5.48 1.78 -10.61
C VAL A 137 4.34 1.81 -11.65
N ARG A 138 4.65 1.72 -12.95
CA ARG A 138 3.62 1.79 -14.01
C ARG A 138 2.77 0.52 -14.08
N ASP A 139 3.40 -0.66 -14.02
CA ASP A 139 2.70 -1.95 -14.00
C ASP A 139 1.81 -2.06 -12.75
N THR A 140 2.37 -1.67 -11.60
CA THR A 140 1.65 -1.69 -10.32
C THR A 140 0.47 -0.73 -10.32
N TRP A 141 0.66 0.51 -10.76
CA TRP A 141 -0.42 1.48 -10.87
C TRP A 141 -1.54 0.96 -11.77
N GLN A 142 -1.21 0.48 -12.97
CA GLN A 142 -2.20 -0.05 -13.91
C GLN A 142 -2.95 -1.26 -13.34
N GLY A 143 -2.23 -2.16 -12.67
CA GLY A 143 -2.80 -3.31 -11.97
C GLY A 143 -3.82 -2.90 -10.91
N LEU A 144 -3.48 -1.93 -10.07
CA LEU A 144 -4.35 -1.43 -9.00
C LEU A 144 -5.57 -0.69 -9.56
N VAL A 145 -5.39 0.23 -10.51
CA VAL A 145 -6.50 1.01 -11.05
C VAL A 145 -7.46 0.19 -11.92
N ASN A 146 -7.02 -0.95 -12.45
CA ASN A 146 -7.91 -1.90 -13.14
C ASN A 146 -8.73 -2.77 -12.17
N ASN A 147 -8.37 -2.78 -10.88
CA ASN A 147 -8.96 -3.68 -9.90
C ASN A 147 -9.67 -2.97 -8.73
N TYR A 148 -9.80 -1.64 -8.75
CA TYR A 148 -10.62 -0.96 -7.75
C TYR A 148 -12.12 -1.16 -8.04
N THR A 149 -12.87 -1.56 -7.02
CA THR A 149 -14.32 -1.73 -7.09
C THR A 149 -15.07 -0.64 -6.32
N ASP A 150 -14.35 0.17 -5.55
CA ASP A 150 -14.89 1.18 -4.66
C ASP A 150 -14.10 2.50 -4.77
N LYS A 151 -14.81 3.63 -4.80
CA LYS A 151 -14.23 4.98 -4.73
C LYS A 151 -13.35 5.13 -3.49
N LYS A 152 -13.72 4.53 -2.35
CA LYS A 152 -12.92 4.57 -1.12
C LYS A 152 -11.51 4.01 -1.33
N ALA A 153 -11.39 2.89 -2.04
CA ALA A 153 -10.11 2.26 -2.36
C ALA A 153 -9.24 3.18 -3.23
N LEU A 154 -9.84 3.79 -4.27
CA LEU A 154 -9.14 4.73 -5.16
C LEU A 154 -8.66 5.97 -4.40
N LEU A 155 -9.49 6.53 -3.51
CA LEU A 155 -9.12 7.66 -2.68
C LEU A 155 -7.94 7.30 -1.76
N ARG A 156 -7.97 6.14 -1.10
CA ARG A 156 -6.86 5.66 -0.26
C ARG A 156 -5.58 5.42 -1.07
N LEU A 157 -5.71 4.86 -2.28
CA LEU A 157 -4.59 4.68 -3.20
C LEU A 157 -3.91 6.01 -3.54
N LEU A 158 -4.69 7.04 -3.86
CA LEU A 158 -4.16 8.37 -4.20
C LEU A 158 -3.45 9.08 -3.04
N GLU A 159 -3.80 8.76 -1.80
CA GLU A 159 -3.09 9.29 -0.61
C GLU A 159 -1.66 8.75 -0.50
N GLN A 160 -1.41 7.54 -1.02
CA GLN A 160 -0.09 6.88 -0.99
C GLN A 160 0.70 7.07 -2.30
N ALA A 161 0.07 7.71 -3.29
CA ALA A 161 0.58 7.81 -4.65
C ALA A 161 1.53 9.01 -4.86
N GLY A 162 2.26 9.45 -3.82
CA GLY A 162 3.25 10.52 -3.92
C GLY A 162 4.29 10.28 -5.02
N PRO A 163 4.99 9.12 -5.02
CA PRO A 163 6.00 8.76 -6.01
C PRO A 163 5.43 8.51 -7.41
N VAL A 164 4.14 8.14 -7.50
CA VAL A 164 3.50 7.77 -8.77
C VAL A 164 3.57 8.95 -9.75
N PRO A 165 4.00 8.74 -11.01
CA PRO A 165 4.04 9.77 -12.02
C PRO A 165 2.70 10.49 -12.22
N PHE A 166 2.74 11.81 -12.39
CA PHE A 166 1.53 12.63 -12.51
C PHE A 166 0.63 12.23 -13.69
N ASP A 167 1.22 11.84 -14.82
CA ASP A 167 0.48 11.40 -16.02
C ASP A 167 -0.46 10.23 -15.74
N LEU A 168 -0.11 9.36 -14.79
CA LEU A 168 -0.94 8.22 -14.38
C LEU A 168 -2.12 8.64 -13.50
N LYS A 169 -1.97 9.72 -12.72
CA LYS A 169 -2.97 10.21 -11.76
C LYS A 169 -3.93 11.22 -12.36
N GLU A 170 -3.51 11.96 -13.39
CA GLU A 170 -4.27 13.07 -13.99
C GLU A 170 -5.71 12.69 -14.35
N THR A 171 -5.90 11.55 -15.00
CA THR A 171 -7.25 11.07 -15.40
C THR A 171 -8.14 10.87 -14.17
N HIS A 172 -7.60 10.30 -13.10
CA HIS A 172 -8.36 10.04 -11.87
C HIS A 172 -8.68 11.34 -11.11
N TYR A 173 -7.74 12.29 -11.06
CA TYR A 173 -8.03 13.62 -10.51
C TYR A 173 -9.17 14.30 -11.27
N ASN A 174 -9.13 14.31 -12.60
CA ASN A 174 -10.18 14.92 -13.41
C ASN A 174 -11.56 14.27 -13.21
N ALA A 175 -11.61 12.95 -13.05
CA ALA A 175 -12.85 12.25 -12.72
C ALA A 175 -13.37 12.61 -11.32
N LEU A 176 -12.48 12.71 -10.32
CA LEU A 176 -12.84 13.01 -8.93
C LEU A 176 -13.20 14.49 -8.68
N LEU A 177 -12.73 15.41 -9.53
CA LEU A 177 -13.03 16.85 -9.47
C LEU A 177 -14.53 17.19 -9.60
N VAL A 178 -15.36 16.26 -10.09
CA VAL A 178 -16.80 16.48 -10.22
C VAL A 178 -17.48 16.57 -8.84
N ASP A 179 -16.96 15.85 -7.85
CA ASP A 179 -17.51 15.78 -6.50
C ASP A 179 -16.61 16.53 -5.51
N LYS A 180 -17.16 17.63 -4.97
CA LYS A 180 -16.46 18.52 -4.03
C LYS A 180 -15.93 17.80 -2.80
N ALA A 181 -16.57 16.70 -2.38
CA ALA A 181 -16.12 15.92 -1.23
C ALA A 181 -14.69 15.37 -1.40
N ASN A 182 -14.21 15.23 -2.64
CA ASN A 182 -12.88 14.70 -2.93
C ASN A 182 -11.78 15.79 -2.96
N HIS A 183 -12.15 17.08 -2.95
CA HIS A 183 -11.21 18.15 -3.28
C HIS A 183 -10.05 18.30 -2.28
N GLU A 184 -10.31 18.13 -0.99
CA GLU A 184 -9.25 18.15 0.04
C GLU A 184 -8.28 16.98 -0.14
N LEU A 185 -8.78 15.82 -0.54
CA LEU A 185 -7.91 14.67 -0.83
C LEU A 185 -7.06 14.90 -2.08
N ILE A 186 -7.64 15.46 -3.14
CA ILE A 186 -6.87 15.82 -4.35
C ILE A 186 -5.78 16.85 -3.98
N LEU A 187 -6.10 17.86 -3.16
CA LEU A 187 -5.12 18.82 -2.65
C LEU A 187 -3.96 18.12 -1.95
N ASN A 188 -4.27 17.21 -1.01
CA ASN A 188 -3.26 16.49 -0.24
C ASN A 188 -2.43 15.55 -1.13
N SER A 189 -3.06 14.83 -2.06
CA SER A 189 -2.36 13.96 -3.01
C SER A 189 -1.39 14.74 -3.90
N LEU A 190 -1.78 15.93 -4.39
CA LEU A 190 -0.88 16.82 -5.12
C LEU A 190 0.26 17.34 -4.24
N LEU A 191 -0.03 17.72 -2.99
CA LEU A 191 0.98 18.17 -2.03
C LEU A 191 2.01 17.08 -1.76
N TYR A 192 1.56 15.86 -1.45
CA TYR A 192 2.46 14.72 -1.25
C TYR A 192 3.29 14.46 -2.50
N SER A 193 2.69 14.43 -3.68
CA SER A 193 3.42 14.28 -4.95
C SER A 193 4.49 15.35 -5.19
N ALA A 194 4.28 16.57 -4.67
CA ALA A 194 5.21 17.68 -4.84
C ALA A 194 6.38 17.64 -3.84
N TYR A 195 6.21 16.98 -2.70
CA TYR A 195 7.21 16.89 -1.62
C TYR A 195 7.87 15.51 -1.51
N ASP A 196 7.31 14.50 -2.17
CA ASP A 196 7.88 13.17 -2.25
C ASP A 196 9.22 13.20 -3.01
N VAL A 197 10.21 12.46 -2.49
CA VAL A 197 11.58 12.42 -3.05
C VAL A 197 11.58 11.82 -4.46
N PHE A 198 10.70 10.86 -4.71
CA PHE A 198 10.55 10.17 -5.99
C PHE A 198 9.36 10.72 -6.80
N GLY A 199 8.63 11.71 -6.28
CA GLY A 199 7.47 12.33 -6.91
C GLY A 199 7.79 13.05 -8.22
N LYS A 200 7.13 12.63 -9.31
CA LYS A 200 7.22 13.26 -10.64
C LYS A 200 5.97 14.10 -10.95
N ILE A 201 5.88 15.27 -10.34
CA ILE A 201 4.76 16.21 -10.53
C ILE A 201 4.93 17.06 -11.80
N ASP A 202 3.90 17.13 -12.65
CA ASP A 202 3.80 18.13 -13.70
C ASP A 202 3.24 19.43 -13.10
N LYS A 203 4.11 20.42 -12.88
CA LYS A 203 3.72 21.68 -12.22
C LYS A 203 2.58 22.41 -12.95
N LYS A 204 2.62 22.47 -14.28
CA LYS A 204 1.63 23.21 -15.07
C LYS A 204 0.25 22.54 -14.98
N LYS A 205 0.21 21.22 -15.13
CA LYS A 205 -1.05 20.47 -15.02
C LYS A 205 -1.57 20.44 -13.59
N ALA A 206 -0.69 20.29 -12.60
CA ALA A 206 -1.05 20.37 -11.19
C ALA A 206 -1.66 21.73 -10.81
N LEU A 207 -1.11 22.85 -11.30
CA LEU A 207 -1.70 24.18 -11.11
C LEU A 207 -3.11 24.28 -11.72
N ASN A 208 -3.31 23.70 -12.90
CA ASN A 208 -4.64 23.68 -13.53
C ASN A 208 -5.66 22.88 -12.72
N ILE A 209 -5.24 21.79 -12.07
CA ILE A 209 -6.10 21.04 -11.14
C ILE A 209 -6.36 21.86 -9.88
N LEU A 210 -5.31 22.42 -9.25
CA LEU A 210 -5.40 23.23 -8.03
C LEU A 210 -6.38 24.41 -8.19
N ALA A 211 -6.40 25.07 -9.34
CA ALA A 211 -7.32 26.17 -9.64
C ALA A 211 -8.80 25.75 -9.68
N LYS A 212 -9.10 24.46 -9.91
CA LYS A 212 -10.46 23.92 -9.96
C LYS A 212 -10.96 23.45 -8.59
N LEU A 213 -10.05 23.19 -7.65
CA LEU A 213 -10.40 22.72 -6.31
C LEU A 213 -11.20 23.77 -5.54
N LYS A 214 -12.23 23.29 -4.83
CA LYS A 214 -13.05 24.07 -3.90
C LYS A 214 -12.65 23.72 -2.46
N VAL A 215 -11.44 24.13 -2.10
CA VAL A 215 -10.79 23.94 -0.80
C VAL A 215 -10.56 25.28 -0.11
N ASP A 216 -10.27 25.26 1.19
CA ASP A 216 -9.87 26.48 1.89
C ASP A 216 -8.44 26.89 1.51
N THR A 217 -8.33 28.03 0.85
CA THR A 217 -7.05 28.58 0.37
C THR A 217 -6.20 29.22 1.47
N GLY A 218 -6.76 29.41 2.67
CA GLY A 218 -6.04 29.85 3.87
C GLY A 218 -5.28 28.74 4.59
N THR A 219 -5.49 27.47 4.20
CA THR A 219 -4.82 26.33 4.82
C THR A 219 -3.32 26.31 4.52
N GLU A 220 -2.54 25.76 5.46
CA GLU A 220 -1.10 25.56 5.27
C GLU A 220 -0.81 24.69 4.05
N ASN A 221 -1.55 23.59 3.88
CA ASN A 221 -1.39 22.66 2.75
C ASN A 221 -1.58 23.36 1.40
N TYR A 222 -2.60 24.21 1.25
CA TYR A 222 -2.80 24.97 0.02
C TYR A 222 -1.63 25.91 -0.26
N ARG A 223 -1.16 26.64 0.76
CA ARG A 223 -0.02 27.56 0.63
C ARG A 223 1.26 26.82 0.23
N LEU A 224 1.57 25.71 0.89
CA LEU A 224 2.74 24.89 0.63
C LEU A 224 2.73 24.31 -0.79
N LEU A 225 1.59 23.78 -1.24
CA LEU A 225 1.46 23.26 -2.61
C LEU A 225 1.62 24.39 -3.62
N LYS A 226 0.91 25.51 -3.43
CA LYS A 226 0.99 26.65 -4.35
C LYS A 226 2.40 27.21 -4.47
N GLU A 227 3.17 27.22 -3.39
CA GLU A 227 4.59 27.61 -3.40
C GLU A 227 5.44 26.61 -4.19
N LYS A 228 5.27 25.30 -3.95
CA LYS A 228 6.04 24.24 -4.59
C LYS A 228 5.78 24.12 -6.11
N LEU A 229 4.58 24.50 -6.55
CA LEU A 229 4.17 24.47 -7.95
C LEU A 229 4.59 25.70 -8.77
N LYS A 230 5.08 26.78 -8.14
CA LYS A 230 5.72 27.90 -8.86
C LYS A 230 7.07 27.47 -9.43
#